data_AF-A0A1D8T9T2-F1
#
_entry.id   AF-A0A1D8T9T2-F1
#
_cell.length_a   1.000
_cell.length_b   1.000
_cell.length_c   1.000
_cell.angle_alpha   90.00
_cell.angle_beta   90.00
_cell.angle_gamma   90.00
#
_symmetry.space_group_name_H-M   'P 1'
#
loop_
_entity.id
_entity.type
_entity.pdbx_description
1 polymer ?
#
loop_
_entity_poly.entity_id
_entity_poly.type
_entity_poly.pdbx_seq_one_letter_code
_entity_poly.pdbx_strand_id
1 'polypeptide(L)'
;MQDLTADTMSISDFSATTAVMSAQMQAAGIGIAATGPSLLGPVFGVIGGEFVAAFSAAHAAHLASIEKLSGVLDAISAVALANCADYQRADTATAAALAANAAGLDVWS
;
A
#
# COMPACT_ATOMS: atom_id res chain seq x y z
N MET A 1 -22.73 -2.86 16.96
CA MET A 1 -21.79 -3.53 16.04
C MET A 1 -21.77 -2.94 14.63
N GLN A 2 -22.83 -2.28 14.14
CA GLN A 2 -22.81 -1.76 12.76
C GLN A 2 -21.71 -0.72 12.47
N ASP A 3 -21.39 0.13 13.44
CA ASP A 3 -20.32 1.12 13.28
C ASP A 3 -18.93 0.46 13.12
N LEU A 4 -18.62 -0.57 13.93
CA LEU A 4 -17.35 -1.31 13.82
C LEU A 4 -17.26 -2.11 12.51
N THR A 5 -18.37 -2.64 12.02
CA THR A 5 -18.44 -3.27 10.69
C THR A 5 -18.18 -2.25 9.57
N ALA A 6 -18.75 -1.04 9.66
CA ALA A 6 -18.51 0.01 8.69
C ALA A 6 -17.06 0.50 8.70
N ASP A 7 -16.45 0.60 9.88
CA ASP A 7 -15.03 0.97 10.04
C ASP A 7 -14.09 -0.09 9.46
N THR A 8 -14.34 -1.38 9.75
CA THR A 8 -13.53 -2.48 9.18
C THR A 8 -13.67 -2.60 7.67
N MET A 9 -14.85 -2.34 7.10
CA MET A 9 -15.05 -2.25 5.65
C MET A 9 -14.24 -1.10 5.06
N SER A 10 -14.25 0.08 5.70
CA SER A 10 -13.48 1.24 5.26
C SER A 10 -11.95 0.99 5.30
N ILE A 11 -11.47 0.27 6.34
CA ILE A 11 -10.07 -0.16 6.43
C ILE A 11 -9.72 -1.14 5.30
N SER A 12 -10.63 -2.07 4.99
CA SER A 12 -10.45 -3.00 3.87
C SER A 12 -10.36 -2.26 2.53
N ASP A 13 -11.26 -1.32 2.26
CA ASP A 13 -11.27 -0.52 1.03
C ASP A 13 -10.01 0.33 0.88
N PHE A 14 -9.53 0.91 1.99
CA PHE A 14 -8.26 1.64 2.03
C PHE A 14 -7.07 0.73 1.72
N SER A 15 -7.06 -0.50 2.27
CA SER A 15 -6.01 -1.49 1.97
C SER A 15 -5.98 -1.87 0.48
N ALA A 16 -7.15 -2.07 -0.14
CA ALA A 16 -7.26 -2.35 -1.56
C ALA A 16 -6.77 -1.17 -2.41
N THR A 17 -7.13 0.06 -2.02
CA THR A 17 -6.68 1.28 -2.69
C THR A 17 -5.16 1.41 -2.68
N THR A 18 -4.54 1.19 -1.51
CA THR A 18 -3.08 1.30 -1.37
C THR A 18 -2.32 0.19 -2.12
N ALA A 19 -2.86 -1.03 -2.16
CA ALA A 19 -2.32 -2.11 -3.01
C ALA A 19 -2.38 -1.75 -4.50
N VAL A 20 -3.50 -1.20 -4.97
CA VAL A 20 -3.64 -0.73 -6.35
C VAL A 20 -2.65 0.40 -6.66
N MET A 21 -2.47 1.37 -5.75
CA MET A 21 -1.48 2.42 -5.91
C MET A 21 -0.05 1.88 -5.97
N SER A 22 0.28 0.89 -5.13
CA SER A 22 1.59 0.20 -5.17
C SER A 22 1.83 -0.43 -6.54
N ALA A 23 0.86 -1.18 -7.06
CA ALA A 23 0.96 -1.83 -8.37
C ALA A 23 1.09 -0.82 -9.53
N GLN A 24 0.35 0.29 -9.48
CA GLN A 24 0.46 1.36 -10.48
C GLN A 24 1.83 2.03 -10.44
N MET A 25 2.38 2.27 -9.24
CA MET A 25 3.70 2.87 -9.07
C MET A 25 4.80 1.95 -9.63
N GLN A 26 4.71 0.64 -9.38
CA GLN A 26 5.62 -0.35 -9.95
C GLN A 26 5.53 -0.38 -11.49
N ALA A 27 4.31 -0.38 -12.05
CA ALA A 27 4.10 -0.33 -13.49
C ALA A 27 4.67 0.95 -14.12
N ALA A 28 4.48 2.10 -13.47
CA ALA A 28 5.07 3.37 -13.90
C ALA A 28 6.60 3.31 -13.87
N GLY A 29 7.20 2.72 -12.83
CA GLY A 29 8.64 2.51 -12.73
C GLY A 29 9.20 1.68 -13.89
N ILE A 30 8.53 0.59 -14.28
CA ILE A 30 8.92 -0.22 -15.45
C ILE A 30 8.87 0.62 -16.73
N GLY A 31 7.83 1.43 -16.91
CA GLY A 31 7.69 2.32 -18.08
C GLY A 31 8.80 3.37 -18.15
N ILE A 32 9.17 3.96 -17.02
CA ILE A 32 10.26 4.95 -16.92
C ILE A 32 11.60 4.30 -17.21
N ALA A 33 11.87 3.11 -16.65
CA ALA A 33 13.12 2.38 -16.91
C ALA A 33 13.29 2.03 -18.40
N ALA A 34 12.19 1.78 -19.12
CA ALA A 34 12.22 1.51 -20.56
C ALA A 34 12.57 2.75 -21.41
N THR A 35 12.31 3.97 -20.91
CA THR A 35 12.59 5.24 -21.61
C THR A 35 13.82 5.96 -21.05
N GLY A 36 14.87 5.17 -20.81
CA GLY A 36 16.04 5.61 -20.06
C GLY A 36 16.95 6.66 -20.75
N PRO A 37 17.89 7.26 -19.99
CA PRO A 37 18.85 8.28 -20.42
C PRO A 37 19.72 7.92 -21.63
N SER A 38 19.95 6.62 -21.87
CA SER A 38 20.80 6.13 -22.97
C SER A 38 20.31 6.57 -24.34
N LEU A 39 19.01 6.84 -24.49
CA LEU A 39 18.39 7.35 -25.71
C LEU A 39 18.82 8.79 -26.05
N LEU A 40 19.35 9.54 -25.08
CA LEU A 40 19.73 10.94 -25.24
C LEU A 40 21.16 11.14 -25.77
N GLY A 41 22.02 10.11 -25.69
CA GLY A 41 23.43 10.19 -26.08
C GLY A 41 23.65 10.73 -27.52
N PRO A 42 22.98 10.19 -28.55
CA PRO A 42 23.13 10.66 -29.93
C PRO A 42 22.65 12.10 -30.15
N VAL A 43 21.68 12.59 -29.36
CA VAL A 43 21.10 13.94 -29.49
C VAL A 43 22.01 14.99 -28.88
N PHE A 44 22.56 14.72 -27.70
CA PHE A 44 23.38 15.67 -26.95
C PHE A 44 24.86 15.65 -27.35
N GLY A 45 25.33 14.59 -27.99
CA GLY A 45 26.71 14.44 -28.46
C GLY A 45 27.73 14.59 -27.34
N VAL A 46 28.98 14.88 -27.72
CA VAL A 46 30.13 14.91 -26.78
C VAL A 46 30.04 16.09 -25.80
N ILE A 47 29.44 17.21 -26.22
CA ILE A 47 29.33 18.43 -25.40
C ILE A 47 28.32 18.24 -24.27
N GLY A 48 27.22 17.53 -24.51
CA GLY A 48 26.19 17.27 -23.50
C GLY A 48 26.45 16.05 -22.61
N GLY A 49 27.64 15.46 -22.64
CA GLY A 49 27.97 14.25 -21.87
C GLY A 49 27.71 14.39 -20.37
N GLU A 50 28.13 15.51 -19.77
CA GLU A 50 27.91 15.80 -18.35
C GLU A 50 26.42 15.95 -18.00
N PHE A 51 25.63 16.52 -18.91
CA PHE A 51 24.18 16.60 -18.73
C PHE A 51 23.55 15.20 -18.77
N VAL A 52 23.93 14.36 -19.73
CA VAL A 52 23.42 12.98 -19.83
C VAL A 52 23.81 12.17 -18.60
N ALA A 53 25.03 12.36 -18.07
CA ALA A 53 25.47 11.72 -16.83
C ALA A 53 24.64 12.17 -15.62
N ALA A 54 24.45 13.48 -15.44
CA ALA A 54 23.63 14.03 -14.36
C ALA A 54 22.16 13.59 -14.46
N PHE A 55 21.59 13.61 -15.68
CA PHE A 55 20.24 13.12 -15.93
C PHE A 55 20.12 11.62 -15.65
N SER A 56 21.15 10.82 -15.97
CA SER A 56 21.16 9.39 -15.67
C SER A 56 21.16 9.11 -14.17
N ALA A 57 21.97 9.85 -13.40
CA ALA A 57 21.95 9.76 -11.95
C ALA A 57 20.58 10.16 -11.37
N ALA A 58 19.98 11.26 -11.86
CA ALA A 58 18.66 11.71 -11.44
C ALA A 58 17.55 10.69 -11.79
N HIS A 59 17.61 10.09 -12.98
CA HIS A 59 16.68 9.07 -13.44
C HIS A 59 16.76 7.82 -12.55
N ALA A 60 17.97 7.34 -12.23
CA ALA A 60 18.17 6.22 -11.33
C ALA A 60 17.65 6.52 -9.91
N ALA A 61 17.92 7.72 -9.39
CA ALA A 61 17.41 8.15 -8.08
C ALA A 61 15.87 8.24 -8.07
N HIS A 62 15.25 8.66 -9.18
CA HIS A 62 13.81 8.70 -9.33
C HIS A 62 13.20 7.28 -9.32
N LEU A 63 13.78 6.33 -10.05
CA LEU A 63 13.36 4.93 -10.02
C LEU A 63 13.46 4.32 -8.62
N ALA A 64 14.56 4.57 -7.90
CA ALA A 64 14.71 4.10 -6.52
C ALA A 64 13.64 4.71 -5.57
N SER A 65 13.24 5.96 -5.83
CA SER A 65 12.19 6.63 -5.06
C SER A 65 10.81 6.02 -5.34
N ILE A 66 10.52 5.68 -6.60
CA ILE A 66 9.31 4.96 -7.02
C ILE A 66 9.22 3.61 -6.32
N GLU A 67 10.30 2.82 -6.35
CA GLU A 67 10.38 1.50 -5.71
C GLU A 67 10.12 1.59 -4.19
N LYS A 68 10.77 2.56 -3.53
CA LYS A 68 10.57 2.80 -2.10
C LYS A 68 9.11 3.18 -1.80
N LEU A 69 8.51 4.06 -2.59
CA LEU A 69 7.12 4.49 -2.39
C LEU A 69 6.13 3.35 -2.63
N SER A 70 6.34 2.52 -3.66
CA SER A 70 5.51 1.32 -3.87
C SER A 70 5.62 0.35 -2.70
N GLY A 71 6.82 0.13 -2.16
CA GLY A 71 7.02 -0.71 -0.98
C GLY A 71 6.31 -0.17 0.26
N VAL A 72 6.30 1.16 0.47
CA VAL A 72 5.55 1.79 1.56
C VAL A 72 4.04 1.58 1.39
N LEU A 73 3.51 1.75 0.18
CA LEU A 73 2.08 1.54 -0.10
C LEU A 73 1.66 0.08 0.12
N ASP A 74 2.50 -0.87 -0.26
CA ASP A 74 2.29 -2.30 -0.03
C ASP A 74 2.29 -2.63 1.47
N ALA A 75 3.26 -2.09 2.22
CA ALA A 75 3.31 -2.26 3.67
C ALA A 75 2.08 -1.66 4.39
N ILE A 76 1.61 -0.50 3.94
CA ILE A 76 0.37 0.12 4.46
C ILE A 76 -0.82 -0.80 4.20
N SER A 77 -0.94 -1.36 2.99
CA SER A 77 -2.01 -2.29 2.64
C SER A 77 -1.99 -3.52 3.55
N ALA A 78 -0.82 -4.13 3.74
CA ALA A 78 -0.66 -5.31 4.59
C ALA A 78 -1.03 -5.04 6.06
N VAL A 79 -0.58 -3.91 6.62
CA VAL A 79 -0.92 -3.51 8.00
C VAL A 79 -2.42 -3.20 8.14
N ALA A 80 -3.03 -2.53 7.16
CA ALA A 80 -4.46 -2.26 7.18
C ALA A 80 -5.29 -3.55 7.16
N LEU A 81 -4.93 -4.55 6.34
CA LEU A 81 -5.57 -5.85 6.34
C LEU A 81 -5.42 -6.58 7.67
N ALA A 82 -4.23 -6.55 8.27
CA ALA A 82 -3.99 -7.15 9.58
C ALA A 82 -4.88 -6.51 10.66
N ASN A 83 -4.96 -5.17 10.70
CA ASN A 83 -5.81 -4.45 11.63
C ASN A 83 -7.30 -4.80 11.45
N CYS A 84 -7.78 -4.92 10.21
CA CYS A 84 -9.15 -5.33 9.92
C CYS A 84 -9.46 -6.72 10.51
N ALA A 85 -8.56 -7.69 10.30
CA ALA A 85 -8.70 -9.04 10.85
C ALA A 85 -8.69 -9.04 12.39
N ASP A 86 -7.85 -8.21 13.02
CA ASP A 86 -7.79 -8.09 14.47
C ASP A 86 -9.07 -7.48 15.06
N TYR A 87 -9.63 -6.46 14.42
CA TYR A 87 -10.92 -5.90 14.84
C TYR A 87 -12.07 -6.90 14.70
N GLN A 88 -12.15 -7.63 13.59
CA GLN A 88 -13.17 -8.67 13.40
C GLN A 88 -13.07 -9.78 14.45
N ARG A 89 -11.85 -10.18 14.82
CA ARG A 89 -11.62 -11.18 15.87
C ARG A 89 -12.04 -10.66 17.25
N ALA A 90 -11.68 -9.42 17.57
CA ALA A 90 -12.05 -8.78 18.83
C ALA A 90 -13.57 -8.62 18.95
N ASP A 91 -14.25 -8.23 17.86
CA ASP A 91 -15.70 -8.09 17.80
C ASP A 91 -16.40 -9.43 18.04
N THR A 92 -15.99 -10.48 17.32
CA THR A 92 -16.54 -11.83 17.48
C THR A 92 -16.36 -12.36 18.90
N ALA A 93 -15.18 -12.17 19.49
CA ALA A 93 -14.90 -12.60 20.86
C ALA A 93 -15.76 -11.83 21.89
N THR A 94 -15.94 -10.53 21.69
CA THR A 94 -16.78 -9.69 22.54
C THR A 94 -18.24 -10.11 22.44
N ALA A 95 -18.76 -10.33 21.24
CA ALA A 95 -20.12 -10.79 21.01
C ALA A 95 -20.38 -12.16 21.66
N ALA A 96 -19.44 -13.10 21.55
CA ALA A 96 -19.54 -14.41 22.19
C ALA A 96 -19.57 -14.31 23.73
N ALA A 97 -18.72 -13.47 24.32
CA ALA A 97 -18.73 -13.24 25.76
C ALA A 97 -20.05 -12.61 26.25
N LEU A 98 -20.60 -11.65 25.50
CA LEU A 98 -21.88 -11.04 25.81
C LEU A 98 -23.04 -12.04 25.75
N ALA A 99 -23.07 -12.88 24.71
CA ALA A 99 -24.09 -13.93 24.55
C ALA A 99 -24.02 -14.97 25.69
N ALA A 100 -22.80 -15.38 26.08
CA ALA A 100 -22.60 -16.29 27.21
C ALA A 100 -23.11 -15.69 28.53
N ASN A 101 -22.83 -14.40 28.77
CA ASN A 101 -23.31 -13.70 29.96
C ASN A 101 -24.84 -13.57 29.97
N ALA A 102 -25.46 -13.24 28.82
CA ALA A 102 -26.91 -13.14 28.71
C ALA A 102 -27.61 -14.48 28.99
N ALA A 103 -27.12 -15.58 28.39
CA ALA A 103 -27.63 -16.92 28.68
C ALA A 103 -27.46 -17.30 30.16
N GLY A 104 -26.39 -16.82 30.81
CA GLY A 104 -26.19 -16.98 32.24
C GLY A 104 -27.24 -16.26 33.09
N LEU A 105 -27.76 -15.10 32.65
CA LEU A 105 -28.82 -14.36 33.34
C LEU A 105 -30.18 -15.05 33.19
N ASP A 106 -30.48 -15.59 32.02
CA ASP A 106 -31.75 -16.29 31.75
C ASP A 106 -31.91 -17.58 32.59
N VAL A 107 -30.81 -18.15 33.10
CA VAL A 107 -30.84 -19.33 33.99
C VAL A 107 -31.31 -18.99 35.41
N TRP A 108 -31.27 -17.73 35.81
CA TRP A 108 -31.66 -17.27 37.16
C TRP A 108 -32.93 -16.42 37.18
N SER A 109 -33.61 -16.23 36.04
CA SER A 109 -34.91 -15.53 35.91
C SER A 109 -36.06 -16.51 35.71
#